data_AF-A0A7V4MQX6-F1
#
_entry.id   AF-A0A7V4MQX6-F1
#
_cell.length_a   1.000
_cell.length_b   1.000
_cell.length_c   1.000
_cell.angle_alpha   90.00
_cell.angle_beta   90.00
_cell.angle_gamma   90.00
#
_symmetry.space_group_name_H-M   'P 1'
#
loop_
_entity.id
_entity.type
_entity.pdbx_description
1 polymer ?
#
loop_
_entity_poly.entity_id
_entity_poly.type
_entity_poly.pdbx_seq_one_letter_code
_entity_poly.pdbx_strand_id
1 'polypeptide(L)'
;MNVRQYEGETLRACLEQVRADLGPEAVIIETRKLKKGGVLGVGSRDTVRIIAAAGTPGPTPQPVAAPPAATTAVVRRPAPARRQAVPQMTAANQDVSAPATQQPTVGSLPPEIARLAVEIQELRRSLQQMRV
;
A
#
# COMPACT_ATOMS: atom_id res chain seq x y z
N MET A 1 27.52 4.89 15.10
CA MET A 1 26.25 4.14 15.03
C MET A 1 26.37 3.16 13.87
N ASN A 2 26.37 1.86 14.16
CA ASN A 2 26.60 0.82 13.15
C ASN A 2 25.26 0.34 12.62
N VAL A 3 24.92 0.74 11.39
CA VAL A 3 23.69 0.35 10.70
C VAL A 3 23.98 -0.83 9.77
N ARG A 4 23.14 -1.87 9.84
CA ARG A 4 23.19 -3.04 8.96
C ARG A 4 21.82 -3.30 8.33
N GLN A 5 21.84 -3.82 7.10
CA GLN A 5 20.64 -4.20 6.36
C GLN A 5 20.50 -5.71 6.33
N TYR A 6 19.30 -6.20 6.63
CA TYR A 6 18.96 -7.62 6.62
C TYR A 6 17.82 -7.86 5.62
N GLU A 7 17.93 -8.95 4.87
CA GLU A 7 16.92 -9.39 3.91
C GLU A 7 16.56 -10.85 4.18
N GLY A 8 15.28 -11.17 4.07
CA GLY A 8 14.76 -12.49 4.37
C GLY A 8 13.39 -12.72 3.78
N GLU A 9 13.02 -13.99 3.65
CA GLU A 9 11.72 -14.40 3.08
C GLU A 9 10.55 -13.95 3.95
N THR A 10 10.77 -13.90 5.26
CA THR A 10 9.77 -13.50 6.24
C THR A 10 10.34 -12.46 7.20
N LEU A 11 9.45 -11.66 7.78
CA LEU A 11 9.83 -10.71 8.83
C LEU A 11 10.53 -11.41 10.00
N ARG A 12 10.03 -12.59 10.39
CA ARG A 12 10.61 -13.38 11.49
C ARG A 12 12.04 -13.79 11.21
N ALA A 13 12.33 -14.29 10.01
CA ALA A 13 13.68 -14.67 9.61
C ALA A 13 14.64 -13.46 9.65
N CYS A 14 14.21 -12.29 9.19
CA CYS A 14 15.02 -11.07 9.32
C CYS A 14 15.28 -10.68 10.78
N LEU A 15 14.27 -10.78 11.64
CA LEU A 15 14.43 -10.47 13.06
C LEU A 15 15.38 -11.45 13.76
N GLU A 16 15.38 -12.72 13.38
CA GLU A 16 16.35 -13.71 13.89
C GLU A 16 17.78 -13.36 13.47
N GLN A 17 17.99 -12.95 12.22
CA GLN A 17 19.30 -12.46 11.75
C GLN A 17 19.76 -11.20 12.50
N VAL A 18 18.86 -10.22 12.67
CA VAL A 18 19.15 -8.98 13.42
C VAL A 18 19.57 -9.33 14.85
N ARG A 19 18.86 -10.24 15.53
CA ARG A 19 19.18 -10.66 16.90
C ARG A 19 20.49 -11.42 16.98
N ALA A 20 20.78 -12.28 16.01
CA ALA A 20 22.03 -13.06 15.97
C ALA A 20 23.26 -12.17 15.76
N ASP A 21 23.12 -11.10 14.97
CA ASP A 21 24.23 -10.26 14.55
C ASP A 21 24.44 -9.00 15.42
N LEU A 22 23.35 -8.35 15.85
CA LEU A 22 23.37 -7.10 16.64
C LEU A 22 22.96 -7.30 18.11
N GLY A 23 22.34 -8.42 18.44
CA GLY A 23 21.84 -8.71 19.79
C GLY A 23 20.42 -8.21 20.07
N PRO A 24 19.92 -8.41 21.31
CA PRO A 24 18.57 -8.00 21.73
C PRO A 24 18.40 -6.46 21.80
N GLU A 25 19.52 -5.74 21.92
CA GLU A 25 19.56 -4.27 22.00
C GLU A 25 19.52 -3.59 20.62
N ALA A 26 19.14 -4.30 19.55
CA ALA A 26 19.09 -3.74 18.21
C ALA A 26 17.89 -2.80 18.05
N VAL A 27 18.13 -1.59 17.51
CA VAL A 27 17.08 -0.62 17.18
C VAL A 27 16.74 -0.73 15.70
N ILE A 28 15.48 -1.01 15.38
CA ILE A 28 14.98 -1.06 14.01
C ILE A 28 14.69 0.37 13.55
N ILE A 29 15.33 0.76 12.45
CA ILE A 29 15.15 2.08 11.83
C ILE A 29 14.02 2.03 10.82
N GLU A 30 14.06 1.03 9.93
CA GLU A 30 13.12 0.92 8.82
C GLU A 30 12.79 -0.54 8.53
N THR A 31 11.53 -0.82 8.23
CA THR A 31 11.08 -2.12 7.73
C THR A 31 10.26 -1.91 6.48
N ARG A 32 10.64 -2.58 5.40
CA ARG A 32 9.94 -2.48 4.11
C ARG A 32 9.82 -3.84 3.45
N LYS A 33 8.68 -4.09 2.82
CA LYS A 33 8.45 -5.27 1.98
C LYS A 33 8.90 -4.94 0.57
N LEU A 34 9.76 -5.79 0.00
CA LEU A 34 10.23 -5.71 -1.38
C LEU A 34 9.78 -6.95 -2.13
N LYS A 35 9.47 -6.79 -3.41
CA LYS A 35 9.32 -7.92 -4.33
C LYS A 35 10.66 -8.13 -5.04
N LYS A 36 11.39 -9.17 -4.66
CA LYS A 36 12.72 -9.47 -5.22
C LYS A 36 12.58 -10.48 -6.36
N GLY A 37 13.15 -10.13 -7.52
CA GLY A 37 13.20 -11.00 -8.70
C GLY A 37 12.07 -10.78 -9.71
N GLY A 38 12.01 -11.70 -10.67
CA GLY A 38 11.11 -11.65 -11.82
C GLY A 38 11.71 -10.91 -13.01
N VAL A 39 11.57 -11.48 -14.20
CA VAL A 39 11.84 -10.80 -15.46
C VAL A 39 10.50 -10.24 -15.94
N LEU A 40 10.41 -8.93 -16.22
CA LEU A 40 9.17 -8.26 -16.65
C LEU A 40 7.97 -8.37 -15.68
N GLY A 41 8.20 -8.56 -14.37
CA GLY A 41 7.14 -8.60 -13.36
C GLY A 41 6.49 -9.98 -13.16
N VAL A 42 6.96 -11.02 -13.86
CA VAL A 42 6.53 -12.40 -13.66
C VAL A 42 7.52 -13.12 -12.73
N GLY A 43 7.04 -13.68 -11.62
CA GLY A 43 7.84 -14.50 -10.71
C GLY A 43 8.58 -13.75 -9.59
N SER A 44 8.20 -12.50 -9.29
CA SER A 44 8.75 -11.78 -8.14
C SER A 44 8.30 -12.43 -6.83
N ARG A 45 9.24 -12.65 -5.90
CA ARG A 45 8.94 -13.17 -4.57
C ARG A 45 8.87 -12.06 -3.55
N ASP A 46 7.90 -12.14 -2.65
CA ASP A 46 7.83 -11.25 -1.50
C ASP A 46 9.04 -11.51 -0.58
N THR A 47 9.73 -10.44 -0.23
CA THR A 47 10.92 -10.42 0.60
C THR A 47 10.79 -9.26 1.57
N VAL A 48 11.29 -9.40 2.78
CA VAL A 48 11.29 -8.33 3.79
C VAL A 48 12.71 -7.82 3.97
N ARG A 49 12.86 -6.50 3.98
CA ARG A 49 14.12 -5.83 4.31
C ARG A 49 13.95 -5.05 5.61
N ILE A 50 14.88 -5.26 6.55
CA ILE A 50 14.97 -4.54 7.82
C ILE A 50 16.30 -3.80 7.87
N ILE A 51 16.28 -2.52 8.20
CA ILE A 51 17.48 -1.74 8.52
C ILE A 51 17.51 -1.59 10.04
N ALA A 52 18.57 -2.10 10.67
CA ALA A 52 18.73 -2.09 12.11
C ALA A 52 20.11 -1.54 12.49
N ALA A 53 20.19 -0.92 13.66
CA ALA A 53 21.43 -0.41 14.21
C ALA A 53 21.71 -0.97 15.60
N ALA A 54 22.99 -1.20 15.90
CA ALA A 54 23.43 -1.42 17.28
C ALA A 54 23.40 -0.08 17.99
N GLY A 55 22.49 0.10 18.94
CA GLY A 55 22.29 1.37 19.63
C GLY A 55 21.43 1.23 20.87
N THR A 56 21.80 1.99 21.90
CA THR A 56 21.18 2.07 23.23
C THR A 56 19.65 2.16 23.14
N PRO A 57 18.90 1.48 24.03
CA PRO A 57 17.44 1.33 23.94
C PRO A 57 16.73 2.67 23.73
N GLY A 58 16.27 2.91 22.51
CA GLY A 58 15.20 3.85 22.22
C GLY A 58 13.86 3.28 22.67
N PRO A 59 12.87 4.13 22.98
CA PRO A 59 11.63 3.71 23.63
C PRO A 59 10.92 2.63 22.82
N THR A 60 10.85 1.42 23.37
CA THR A 60 10.05 0.34 22.83
C THR A 60 8.59 0.78 22.82
N PRO A 61 7.88 0.68 21.67
CA PRO A 61 6.43 0.80 21.68
C PRO A 61 5.91 -0.43 22.43
N GLN A 62 5.62 -0.25 23.71
CA GLN A 62 4.92 -1.26 24.49
C GLN A 62 3.57 -1.50 23.78
N PRO A 63 3.23 -2.75 23.44
CA PRO A 63 1.89 -3.07 23.02
C PRO A 63 0.99 -2.71 24.20
N VAL A 64 0.24 -1.61 24.08
CA VAL A 64 -0.82 -1.30 25.02
C VAL A 64 -1.83 -2.44 24.91
N ALA A 65 -1.71 -3.41 25.81
CA ALA A 65 -2.70 -4.45 25.98
C ALA A 65 -4.06 -3.75 26.16
N ALA A 66 -4.97 -4.00 25.23
CA ALA A 66 -6.32 -3.45 25.30
C ALA A 66 -6.95 -3.86 26.64
N PRO A 67 -7.55 -2.92 27.39
CA PRO A 67 -8.23 -3.28 28.63
C PRO A 67 -9.43 -4.20 28.34
N PRO A 68 -9.74 -5.16 29.23
CA PRO A 68 -10.89 -6.04 29.07
C PRO A 68 -12.16 -5.20 29.20
N ALA A 69 -12.90 -5.06 28.10
CA ALA A 69 -14.21 -4.44 28.12
C ALA A 69 -15.15 -5.31 28.96
N ALA A 70 -15.41 -4.83 30.17
CA ALA A 70 -16.35 -5.42 31.11
C ALA A 70 -17.78 -5.40 30.55
N THR A 71 -18.47 -6.49 30.84
CA THR A 71 -19.90 -6.72 30.72
C THR A 71 -20.73 -5.56 31.26
N THR A 72 -21.57 -4.97 30.39
CA THR A 72 -22.79 -4.30 30.85
C THR A 72 -23.94 -4.66 29.92
N ALA A 73 -24.75 -5.62 30.38
CA ALA A 73 -26.10 -5.84 29.89
C ALA A 73 -26.96 -4.61 30.20
N VAL A 74 -27.88 -4.23 29.28
CA VAL A 74 -29.13 -3.45 29.47
C VAL A 74 -29.67 -3.19 28.06
N VAL A 75 -30.95 -3.25 27.67
CA VAL A 75 -32.25 -3.68 28.21
C VAL A 75 -33.14 -3.87 26.96
N ARG A 76 -34.13 -4.76 27.07
CA ARG A 76 -35.08 -5.11 26.01
C ARG A 76 -36.23 -4.09 25.84
N ARG A 77 -36.85 -4.14 24.64
CA ARG A 77 -38.27 -3.88 24.23
C ARG A 77 -38.68 -2.44 23.86
N PRO A 78 -39.82 -2.26 23.15
CA PRO A 78 -40.45 -3.07 22.06
C PRO A 78 -40.85 -2.21 20.84
N ALA A 79 -41.28 -2.86 19.75
CA ALA A 79 -41.87 -2.23 18.56
C ALA A 79 -43.21 -1.51 18.85
N PRO A 80 -43.65 -0.61 17.94
CA PRO A 80 -44.86 -0.95 17.20
C PRO A 80 -44.79 -0.65 15.70
N ALA A 81 -45.44 -1.54 14.96
CA ALA A 81 -45.80 -1.37 13.55
C ALA A 81 -46.75 -0.19 13.33
N ARG A 82 -46.75 0.33 12.09
CA ARG A 82 -47.77 1.11 11.35
C ARG A 82 -47.08 2.32 10.70
N ARG A 83 -47.04 2.47 9.38
CA ARG A 83 -48.22 2.55 8.50
C ARG A 83 -47.78 2.40 7.05
N GLN A 84 -48.42 1.49 6.31
CA GLN A 84 -48.39 1.46 4.85
C GLN A 84 -49.13 2.69 4.30
N ALA A 85 -48.57 3.34 3.28
CA ALA A 85 -49.31 4.11 2.29
C ALA A 85 -48.45 4.27 1.01
N VAL A 86 -48.78 3.50 -0.02
CA VAL A 86 -48.57 3.87 -1.44
C VAL A 86 -49.95 4.34 -1.93
N PRO A 87 -50.08 5.43 -2.72
CA PRO A 87 -49.93 5.38 -4.19
C PRO A 87 -49.38 6.71 -4.79
N GLN A 88 -48.58 6.77 -5.87
CA GLN A 88 -48.85 6.65 -7.31
C GLN A 88 -48.56 7.98 -8.05
N MET A 89 -47.89 7.87 -9.22
CA MET A 89 -47.79 8.78 -10.39
C MET A 89 -47.67 10.30 -10.13
N THR A 90 -46.79 11.07 -10.76
CA THR A 90 -46.59 11.21 -12.21
C THR A 90 -45.51 12.29 -12.38
N ALA A 91 -44.58 12.14 -13.31
CA ALA A 91 -44.11 13.21 -14.21
C ALA A 91 -42.91 12.70 -15.00
N ALA A 92 -43.19 12.26 -16.21
CA ALA A 92 -42.22 12.22 -17.28
C ALA A 92 -41.79 13.67 -17.59
N ASN A 93 -40.49 13.93 -17.52
CA ASN A 93 -39.80 14.93 -18.34
C ASN A 93 -38.32 14.57 -18.33
N GLN A 94 -37.84 13.93 -19.39
CA GLN A 94 -37.24 14.61 -20.55
C GLN A 94 -36.00 15.42 -20.14
N ASP A 95 -34.84 14.80 -20.31
CA ASP A 95 -33.83 15.36 -21.20
C ASP A 95 -32.93 14.23 -21.71
N VAL A 96 -33.18 13.81 -22.95
CA VAL A 96 -32.25 13.02 -23.76
C VAL A 96 -31.52 14.03 -24.64
N SER A 97 -30.40 14.56 -24.15
CA SER A 97 -29.42 15.30 -24.95
C SER A 97 -28.04 15.29 -24.30
N ALA A 98 -27.24 14.28 -24.63
CA ALA A 98 -25.81 14.41 -24.97
C ALA A 98 -25.17 13.01 -25.12
N PRO A 99 -24.63 12.62 -26.29
CA PRO A 99 -23.53 11.68 -26.29
C PRO A 99 -22.30 12.44 -25.78
N ALA A 100 -22.11 12.45 -24.46
CA ALA A 100 -20.81 12.73 -23.90
C ALA A 100 -19.87 11.67 -24.47
N THR A 101 -19.06 12.10 -25.44
CA THR A 101 -17.90 11.37 -25.91
C THR A 101 -17.09 11.05 -24.67
N GLN A 102 -17.20 9.82 -24.19
CA GLN A 102 -16.31 9.27 -23.18
C GLN A 102 -14.95 9.20 -23.86
N GLN A 103 -14.22 10.30 -23.79
CA GLN A 103 -12.79 10.29 -23.99
C GLN A 103 -12.24 9.26 -23.00
N PRO A 104 -11.46 8.27 -23.46
CA PRO A 104 -10.78 7.39 -22.53
C PRO A 104 -9.88 8.28 -21.67
N THR A 105 -10.19 8.38 -20.39
CA THR A 105 -9.26 8.92 -19.40
C THR A 105 -8.04 8.01 -19.45
N VAL A 106 -7.06 8.37 -20.28
CA VAL A 106 -5.72 7.79 -20.24
C VAL A 106 -5.17 8.24 -18.90
N GLY A 107 -5.38 7.38 -17.92
CA GLY A 107 -4.97 7.56 -16.54
C GLY A 107 -3.51 7.96 -16.53
N SER A 108 -3.29 9.19 -16.05
CA SER A 108 -2.03 9.80 -15.69
C SER A 108 -0.96 8.75 -15.39
N LEU A 109 -0.08 8.53 -16.37
CA LEU A 109 1.21 7.90 -16.08
C LEU A 109 1.91 8.80 -15.06
N PRO A 110 2.45 8.24 -13.95
CA PRO A 110 3.28 9.00 -13.01
C PRO A 110 4.25 9.92 -13.77
N PRO A 111 4.41 11.20 -13.37
CA PRO A 111 5.22 12.17 -14.12
C PRO A 111 6.67 11.71 -14.30
N GLU A 112 7.13 10.80 -13.43
CA GLU A 112 8.41 10.12 -13.52
C GLU A 112 8.53 9.21 -14.76
N ILE A 113 7.46 8.47 -15.10
CA ILE A 113 7.40 7.61 -16.29
C ILE A 113 7.31 8.44 -17.56
N ALA A 114 6.57 9.56 -17.54
CA ALA A 114 6.52 10.49 -18.66
C ALA A 114 7.90 11.09 -18.97
N ARG A 115 8.67 11.46 -17.94
CA ARG A 115 10.06 11.93 -18.11
C ARG A 115 10.98 10.85 -18.64
N LEU A 116 10.89 9.63 -18.11
CA LEU A 116 11.71 8.50 -18.58
C LEU A 116 11.41 8.14 -20.04
N ALA A 117 10.14 8.24 -20.47
CA ALA A 117 9.74 7.96 -21.84
C ALA A 117 10.33 8.97 -22.85
N VAL A 118 10.44 10.25 -22.45
CA VAL A 118 11.09 11.29 -23.25
C VAL A 118 12.60 11.01 -23.38
N GLU A 119 13.25 10.67 -22.27
CA GLU A 119 14.71 10.40 -22.25
C GLU A 119 15.09 9.18 -23.11
N ILE A 120 14.30 8.10 -23.03
CA ILE A 120 14.49 6.90 -23.89
C ILE A 120 14.31 7.25 -25.37
N GLN A 121 13.41 8.18 -25.71
CA GLN A 121 13.14 8.58 -27.08
C GLN A 121 14.31 9.39 -27.67
N GLU A 122 14.93 10.26 -26.88
CA GLU A 122 16.13 11.00 -27.30
C GLU A 122 17.33 10.07 -27.50
N LEU A 123 17.52 9.11 -26.61
CA LEU A 123 18.60 8.13 -26.71
C LEU A 123 18.44 7.24 -27.94
N ARG A 124 17.21 6.83 -28.28
CA ARG A 124 16.94 6.08 -29.52
C ARG A 124 17.22 6.91 -30.76
N ARG A 125 16.91 8.21 -30.73
CA ARG A 125 17.16 9.13 -31.85
C ARG A 125 18.65 9.33 -32.09
N SER A 126 19.45 9.49 -31.03
CA SER A 126 20.91 9.65 -31.18
C SER A 126 21.57 8.39 -31.76
N LEU A 127 21.14 7.21 -31.33
CA LEU A 127 21.63 5.94 -31.86
C LEU A 127 21.21 5.68 -33.32
N GLN A 128 20.03 6.17 -33.74
CA GLN A 128 19.63 6.12 -35.15
C GLN A 128 20.46 7.05 -36.04
N GLN A 129 20.92 8.19 -35.52
CA GLN A 129 21.76 9.12 -36.28
C GLN A 129 23.21 8.66 -36.44
N MET A 130 23.68 7.77 -35.56
CA MET A 130 25.01 7.19 -35.65
C MET A 130 25.07 5.96 -36.58
N ARG A 131 23.92 5.49 -37.07
CA ARG A 131 23.81 4.37 -38.00
C ARG A 131 23.70 4.89 -39.44
N VAL A 132 24.80 5.45 -39.94
CA VAL A 132 25.12 5.66 -41.37
C VAL A 132 26.47 4.98 -41.62
#